data_AF-A0A0F9AJB6-F1
#
_entry.id   AF-A0A0F9AJB6-F1
#
_cell.length_a   1.000
_cell.length_b   1.000
_cell.length_c   1.000
_cell.angle_alpha   90.00
_cell.angle_beta   90.00
_cell.angle_gamma   90.00
#
_symmetry.space_group_name_H-M   'P 1'
#
loop_
_entity.id
_entity.type
_entity.pdbx_description
1 polymer ?
#
loop_
_entity_poly.entity_id
_entity_poly.type
_entity_poly.pdbx_seq_one_letter_code
_entity_poly.pdbx_strand_id
1 'polypeptide(L)'
;VYDRQWKAPPSAKLALEVKTEKPNRLVIGIDKYAADVQLTGNNQWQSIVLSPGDFRNATGDGLPDWEGIKEFRLSGREALVATVDGENKVVQLGGDWKGAKPVFRLLRWIEQ
;
A
#
# COMPACT_ATOMS: atom_id res chain seq x y z
N VAL A 1 -14.28 10.05 10.40
CA VAL A 1 -13.41 11.23 10.26
C VAL A 1 -13.25 11.49 8.77
N TYR A 2 -13.89 12.54 8.22
CA TYR A 2 -13.82 12.93 6.81
C TYR A 2 -13.25 14.36 6.72
N ASP A 3 -11.98 14.51 7.09
CA ASP A 3 -11.32 15.81 7.07
C ASP A 3 -10.68 16.03 5.67
N ARG A 4 -10.84 17.24 5.11
CA ARG A 4 -10.38 17.58 3.75
C ARG A 4 -8.89 17.37 3.56
N GLN A 5 -8.09 17.46 4.63
CA GLN A 5 -6.65 17.22 4.58
C GLN A 5 -6.26 15.79 4.16
N TRP A 6 -7.17 14.82 4.30
CA TRP A 6 -6.95 13.43 3.88
C TRP A 6 -7.45 13.14 2.46
N LYS A 7 -8.19 14.07 1.84
CA LYS A 7 -8.69 13.91 0.48
C LYS A 7 -7.54 14.11 -0.50
N ALA A 8 -7.31 13.12 -1.36
CA ALA A 8 -6.33 13.25 -2.43
C ALA A 8 -6.75 14.38 -3.41
N PRO A 9 -5.82 15.25 -3.83
CA PRO A 9 -6.08 16.16 -4.95
C PRO A 9 -6.25 15.37 -6.27
N PRO A 10 -6.81 16.00 -7.32
CA PRO A 10 -6.87 15.37 -8.65
C PRO A 10 -5.48 14.90 -9.11
N SER A 11 -5.41 13.70 -9.67
CA SER A 11 -4.17 13.08 -10.19
C SER A 11 -3.05 12.89 -9.15
N ALA A 12 -3.36 12.91 -7.85
CA ALA A 12 -2.34 12.75 -6.82
C ALA A 12 -1.68 11.37 -6.86
N LYS A 13 -0.44 11.31 -6.36
CA LYS A 13 0.22 10.07 -5.95
C LYS A 13 0.39 10.04 -4.44
N LEU A 14 0.31 8.85 -3.87
CA LEU A 14 0.67 8.61 -2.48
C LEU A 14 2.19 8.51 -2.37
N ALA A 15 2.80 9.33 -1.53
CA ALA A 15 4.22 9.26 -1.22
C ALA A 15 4.44 8.96 0.26
N LEU A 16 5.42 8.10 0.56
CA LEU A 16 5.91 7.86 1.91
C LEU A 16 7.38 7.47 1.87
N GLU A 17 8.08 7.70 2.98
CA GLU A 17 9.44 7.22 3.16
C GLU A 17 9.47 6.07 4.16
N VAL A 18 10.26 5.04 3.84
CA VAL A 18 10.45 3.87 4.69
C VAL A 18 11.92 3.55 4.85
N LYS A 19 12.30 3.12 6.05
CA LYS A 19 13.64 2.65 6.37
C LYS A 19 13.57 1.26 6.99
N THR A 20 14.37 0.33 6.47
CA THR A 20 14.52 -1.02 7.02
C THR A 20 15.98 -1.40 7.12
N GLU A 21 16.33 -2.20 8.13
CA GLU A 21 17.67 -2.75 8.29
C GLU A 21 17.96 -3.79 7.19
N LYS A 22 17.02 -4.70 6.97
CA LYS A 22 17.12 -5.81 6.02
C LYS A 22 16.16 -5.64 4.84
N PRO A 23 16.45 -6.30 3.69
CA PRO A 23 15.48 -6.40 2.61
C PRO A 23 14.17 -7.02 3.09
N ASN A 24 13.05 -6.38 2.76
CA ASN A 24 11.71 -6.73 3.23
C ASN A 24 10.67 -6.47 2.13
N ARG A 25 9.42 -6.90 2.33
CA ARG A 25 8.30 -6.53 1.47
C ARG A 25 7.27 -5.75 2.25
N LEU A 26 6.94 -4.55 1.79
CA LEU A 26 5.92 -3.70 2.37
C LEU A 26 4.64 -3.86 1.58
N VAL A 27 3.58 -4.30 2.24
CA VAL A 27 2.23 -4.27 1.70
C VAL A 27 1.56 -2.97 2.16
N ILE A 28 1.09 -2.20 1.18
CA ILE A 28 0.33 -0.98 1.39
C ILE A 28 -1.11 -1.28 1.00
N GLY A 29 -2.00 -1.35 1.98
CA GLY A 29 -3.41 -1.67 1.80
C GLY A 29 -4.28 -0.42 1.70
N ILE A 30 -5.22 -0.42 0.75
CA ILE A 30 -6.29 0.58 0.57
C ILE A 30 -7.60 -0.17 0.39
N ASP A 31 -8.47 -0.14 1.40
CA ASP A 31 -9.71 -0.94 1.42
C ASP A 31 -9.45 -2.39 0.97
N LYS A 32 -10.02 -2.82 -0.17
CA LYS A 32 -9.87 -4.16 -0.78
C LYS A 32 -8.69 -4.30 -1.76
N TYR A 33 -7.88 -3.27 -1.91
CA TYR A 33 -6.74 -3.22 -2.81
C TYR A 33 -5.43 -3.17 -2.02
N ALA A 34 -4.34 -3.62 -2.63
CA ALA A 34 -3.02 -3.46 -2.06
C ALA A 34 -1.93 -3.33 -3.14
N ALA A 35 -0.83 -2.70 -2.75
CA ALA A 35 0.44 -2.71 -3.48
C ALA A 35 1.50 -3.46 -2.66
N ASP A 36 2.28 -4.34 -3.29
CA ASP A 36 3.39 -5.07 -2.67
C ASP A 36 4.72 -4.48 -3.16
N VAL A 37 5.45 -3.82 -2.26
CA VAL A 37 6.67 -3.06 -2.57
C VAL A 37 7.89 -3.75 -1.97
N GLN A 38 8.85 -4.07 -2.83
CA GLN A 38 10.15 -4.59 -2.40
C GLN A 38 10.99 -3.48 -1.77
N LEU A 39 11.44 -3.70 -0.54
CA LEU A 39 12.34 -2.81 0.18
C LEU A 39 13.78 -3.35 0.12
N THR A 40 14.74 -2.45 -0.10
CA THR A 40 16.15 -2.82 -0.22
C THR A 40 16.81 -3.22 1.10
N GLY A 41 16.32 -2.75 2.25
CA GLY A 41 17.13 -2.76 3.48
C GLY A 41 18.22 -1.70 3.45
N ASN A 42 19.27 -1.86 4.27
CA ASN A 42 20.49 -1.04 4.41
C ASN A 42 20.43 0.16 5.38
N ASN A 43 19.36 0.29 6.16
CA ASN A 43 19.14 1.41 7.09
C ASN A 43 19.15 2.80 6.43
N GLN A 44 18.94 2.91 5.12
CA GLN A 44 18.69 4.18 4.43
C GLN A 44 17.19 4.42 4.23
N TRP A 45 16.82 5.70 4.16
CA TRP A 45 15.48 6.11 3.78
C TRP A 45 15.29 5.90 2.27
N GLN A 46 14.22 5.21 1.91
CA GLN A 46 13.79 5.05 0.52
C GLN A 46 12.42 5.72 0.35
N SER A 47 12.23 6.42 -0.76
CA SER A 47 10.95 7.03 -1.11
C SER A 47 10.12 6.05 -1.93
N ILE A 48 8.89 5.82 -1.52
CA ILE A 48 7.88 5.06 -2.26
C ILE A 48 6.84 6.06 -2.77
N VAL A 49 6.53 5.97 -4.06
CA VAL A 49 5.53 6.80 -4.73
C VAL A 49 4.62 5.89 -5.53
N LEU A 50 3.32 5.90 -5.22
CA LEU A 50 2.32 5.05 -5.84
C LEU A 50 1.15 5.87 -6.38
N SER A 51 0.74 5.52 -7.58
CA SER A 51 -0.52 5.92 -8.20
C SER A 51 -1.63 4.90 -7.87
N PRO A 52 -2.92 5.24 -8.10
CA PRO A 52 -4.00 4.26 -7.96
C PRO A 52 -3.75 2.97 -8.76
N GLY A 53 -3.19 3.07 -9.96
CA GLY A 53 -2.91 1.92 -10.84
C GLY A 53 -1.89 0.91 -10.30
N ASP A 54 -1.12 1.28 -9.28
CA ASP A 54 -0.16 0.38 -8.62
C ASP A 54 -0.85 -0.57 -7.62
N PHE A 55 -2.10 -0.31 -7.25
CA PHE A 55 -2.88 -1.11 -6.33
C PHE A 55 -3.76 -2.11 -7.08
N ARG A 56 -3.81 -3.35 -6.59
CA ARG A 56 -4.63 -4.43 -7.15
C ARG A 56 -5.51 -5.06 -6.09
N ASN A 57 -6.71 -5.47 -6.47
CA ASN A 57 -7.58 -6.29 -5.63
C ASN A 57 -7.31 -7.80 -5.85
N ALA A 58 -8.04 -8.68 -5.15
CA ALA A 58 -7.90 -10.13 -5.31
C ALA A 58 -8.27 -10.68 -6.71
N THR A 59 -9.05 -9.95 -7.50
CA THR A 59 -9.38 -10.31 -8.89
C THR A 59 -8.33 -9.83 -9.89
N GLY A 60 -7.46 -8.89 -9.50
CA GLY A 60 -6.41 -8.29 -10.33
C GLY A 60 -6.79 -6.93 -10.93
N ASP A 61 -7.96 -6.40 -10.58
CA ASP A 61 -8.40 -5.08 -11.03
C ASP A 61 -7.64 -3.98 -10.30
N GLY A 62 -7.36 -2.89 -11.02
CA GLY A 62 -6.72 -1.70 -10.47
C GLY A 62 -7.65 -0.90 -9.55
N LEU A 63 -7.07 -0.16 -8.61
CA LEU A 63 -7.80 0.93 -7.94
C LEU A 63 -8.04 2.05 -8.97
N PRO A 64 -9.30 2.45 -9.23
CA PRO A 64 -9.61 3.43 -10.28
C PRO A 64 -9.10 4.83 -9.94
N ASP A 65 -9.31 5.26 -8.70
CA ASP A 65 -8.94 6.57 -8.18
C ASP A 65 -8.86 6.53 -6.64
N TRP A 66 -8.59 7.68 -6.02
CA TRP A 66 -8.55 7.84 -4.57
C TRP A 66 -9.90 8.23 -3.95
N GLU A 67 -10.98 8.31 -4.73
CA GLU A 67 -12.28 8.72 -4.22
C GLU A 67 -12.91 7.62 -3.36
N GLY A 68 -13.48 8.03 -2.23
CA GLY A 68 -14.22 7.13 -1.36
C GLY A 68 -13.39 6.13 -0.56
N ILE A 69 -12.05 6.23 -0.60
CA ILE A 69 -11.16 5.39 0.22
C ILE A 69 -11.45 5.57 1.71
N LYS A 70 -11.44 4.48 2.48
CA LYS A 70 -11.82 4.51 3.91
C LYS A 70 -10.72 4.00 4.83
N GLU A 71 -9.84 3.16 4.31
CA GLU A 71 -8.80 2.51 5.09
C GLU A 71 -7.43 2.60 4.42
N PHE A 72 -6.41 2.87 5.22
CA PHE A 72 -5.01 2.83 4.84
C PHE A 72 -4.24 1.95 5.82
N ARG A 73 -3.45 1.00 5.30
CA ARG A 73 -2.72 0.03 6.12
C ARG A 73 -1.28 -0.11 5.65
N LEU A 74 -0.36 -0.26 6.59
CA LEU A 74 1.04 -0.58 6.37
C LEU A 74 1.36 -1.87 7.12
N SER A 75 1.69 -2.93 6.38
CA SER A 75 1.87 -4.26 6.95
C SER A 75 2.93 -5.05 6.18
N GLY A 76 3.43 -6.12 6.80
CA GLY A 76 4.40 -7.02 6.15
C GLY A 76 3.70 -8.03 5.27
N ARG A 77 2.49 -8.45 5.67
CA ARG A 77 1.67 -9.45 4.99
C ARG A 77 0.22 -9.02 5.06
N GLU A 78 -0.49 -9.14 3.94
CA GLU A 78 -1.96 -9.09 3.88
C GLU A 78 -2.50 -10.24 3.03
N ALA A 79 -3.77 -10.55 3.25
CA ALA A 79 -4.56 -11.42 2.39
C ALA A 79 -5.72 -10.60 1.81
N LEU A 80 -5.75 -10.47 0.48
CA LEU A 80 -6.91 -9.92 -0.21
C LEU A 80 -7.89 -11.05 -0.50
N VAL A 81 -9.17 -10.80 -0.27
CA VAL A 81 -10.24 -11.78 -0.48
C VAL A 81 -11.30 -11.19 -1.41
N ALA A 82 -11.72 -11.97 -2.39
CA ALA A 82 -12.90 -11.69 -3.20
C ALA A 82 -13.69 -12.97 -3.41
N THR A 83 -15.01 -12.86 -3.52
CA THR A 83 -15.86 -13.97 -3.95
C THR A 83 -16.09 -13.85 -5.45
N VAL A 84 -15.74 -14.88 -6.20
CA VAL A 84 -15.91 -14.98 -7.67
C VAL A 84 -16.67 -16.26 -7.94
N ASP A 85 -17.81 -16.17 -8.63
CA ASP A 85 -18.67 -17.31 -8.96
C ASP A 85 -19.04 -18.21 -7.76
N GLY A 86 -19.19 -17.61 -6.58
CA GLY A 86 -19.51 -18.32 -5.34
C GLY A 86 -18.31 -18.93 -4.60
N GLU A 87 -17.10 -18.83 -5.17
CA GLU A 87 -15.87 -19.31 -4.56
C GLU A 87 -15.01 -18.16 -4.03
N ASN A 88 -14.34 -18.37 -2.89
CA ASN A 88 -13.43 -17.38 -2.33
C ASN A 88 -12.06 -17.47 -2.99
N LYS A 89 -11.70 -16.41 -3.72
CA LYS A 89 -10.34 -16.18 -4.21
C LYS A 89 -9.55 -15.41 -3.16
N VAL A 90 -8.43 -15.97 -2.74
CA VAL A 90 -7.51 -15.36 -1.77
C VAL A 90 -6.17 -15.09 -2.43
N VAL A 91 -5.66 -13.86 -2.31
CA VAL A 91 -4.33 -13.45 -2.77
C VAL A 91 -3.50 -13.06 -1.55
N GLN A 92 -2.42 -13.80 -1.31
CA GLN A 92 -1.46 -13.53 -0.23
C GLN A 92 -0.35 -12.62 -0.76
N LEU A 93 -0.07 -11.53 -0.05
CA LEU A 93 0.94 -10.55 -0.42
C LEU A 93 2.01 -10.41 0.68
N GLY A 94 3.23 -10.02 0.29
CA GLY A 94 4.30 -9.72 1.23
C GLY A 94 4.90 -10.93 1.94
N GLY A 95 5.19 -10.78 3.24
CA GLY A 95 5.81 -11.77 4.11
C GLY A 95 6.15 -11.21 5.50
N ASP A 96 6.66 -12.07 6.38
CA ASP A 96 7.06 -11.63 7.73
C ASP A 96 8.27 -10.69 7.68
N TRP A 97 8.28 -9.68 8.55
CA TRP A 97 9.39 -8.75 8.65
C TRP A 97 10.68 -9.47 9.08
N LYS A 98 11.76 -9.19 8.36
CA LYS A 98 13.12 -9.62 8.69
C LYS A 98 13.81 -8.52 9.47
N GLY A 99 14.29 -8.85 10.67
CA GLY A 99 14.97 -7.90 11.56
C GLY A 99 13.99 -6.97 12.29
N ALA A 100 14.43 -5.78 12.64
CA ALA A 100 13.56 -4.77 13.24
C ALA A 100 12.42 -4.37 12.27
N LYS A 101 11.27 -3.98 12.83
CA LYS A 101 10.13 -3.48 12.06
C LYS A 101 10.53 -2.22 11.26
N PRO A 102 9.95 -1.99 10.07
CA PRO A 102 10.19 -0.78 9.32
C PRO A 102 9.82 0.49 10.09
N VAL A 103 10.55 1.57 9.81
CA VAL A 103 10.21 2.92 10.27
C VAL A 103 9.65 3.71 9.09
N PHE A 104 8.55 4.42 9.32
CA PHE A 104 7.86 5.20 8.29
C PHE A 104 7.88 6.69 8.63
N ARG A 105 7.91 7.54 7.61
CA ARG A 105 7.72 8.99 7.75
C ARG A 105 7.18 9.63 6.48
N LEU A 106 6.76 10.89 6.59
CA LEU A 106 6.39 11.76 5.47
C LEU A 106 5.31 11.17 4.56
N LEU A 107 4.26 10.59 5.15
CA LEU A 107 3.06 10.18 4.42
C LEU A 107 2.34 11.43 3.90
N ARG A 108 2.22 11.56 2.57
CA ARG A 108 1.62 12.73 1.94
C ARG A 108 1.07 12.42 0.54
N TRP A 109 0.17 13.26 0.09
CA TRP A 109 -0.15 13.39 -1.33
C TRP A 109 0.93 14.22 -2.02
N ILE A 110 1.30 13.84 -3.24
CA ILE A 110 2.06 14.68 -4.16
C ILE A 110 1.25 14.90 -5.43
N GLU A 111 1.21 16.14 -5.89
CA GLU A 111 0.61 16.50 -7.17
C GLU A 111 1.54 16.12 -8.32
N GLN A 112 0.97 15.91 -9.51
CA GLN A 112 1.69 15.54 -10.71
C GLN A 112 2.13 16.75 -11.52
#